data_AF-A0A9Q1CJR3-F1
#
_entry.id   AF-A0A9Q1CJR3-F1
#
_cell.length_a   1.000
_cell.length_b   1.000
_cell.length_c   1.000
_cell.angle_alpha   90.00
_cell.angle_beta   90.00
_cell.angle_gamma   90.00
#
_symmetry.space_group_name_H-M   'P 1'
#
loop_
_entity.id
_entity.type
_entity.pdbx_description
1 polymer ?
#
loop_
_entity_poly.entity_id
_entity_poly.type
_entity_poly.pdbx_seq_one_letter_code
_entity_poly.pdbx_strand_id
1 'polypeptide(L)'
;MRSFSSSNADLVRKDLVKVFQSCGLKITVQTNLRSVNFLDVTLNLDTASYQPYRKPNDEPIYINRLSNHPPTIIKNIPQAIGRRISELSSSEEAFKNTAPAYNEALKSVGYNQEIEYQDTSATREGKKNRSRKIIWYNPPFSKNVKTNIGANFLKLISKHFPKGNKLHKIFNKSTVKVSYSCMRNMQQIIKSHNSDVLKRAHQEPQQKTCNCRQPSSCPLRGNCLDSDVIYKATVTSDNTNVSYIGLASGQFKSRYNNHTKSLRHSRYRQKTTRGSPNISGG
;
A
#
# COMPACT_ATOMS: atom_id res chain seq x y z
N MET A 1 -26.41 -5.58 33.51
CA MET A 1 -25.95 -4.17 33.69
C MET A 1 -26.82 -3.50 34.74
N ARG A 2 -26.28 -2.59 35.58
CA ARG A 2 -27.06 -1.90 36.61
C ARG A 2 -28.17 -1.06 35.95
N SER A 3 -29.41 -1.22 36.43
CA SER A 3 -30.57 -0.44 36.00
C SER A 3 -30.38 1.02 36.42
N PHE A 4 -29.98 1.89 35.49
CA PHE A 4 -30.05 3.34 35.68
C PHE A 4 -31.48 3.80 35.35
N SER A 5 -32.05 4.69 36.16
CA SER A 5 -33.33 5.31 35.80
C SER A 5 -33.16 6.13 34.52
N SER A 6 -34.19 6.14 33.67
CA SER A 6 -34.18 6.86 32.39
C SER A 6 -33.85 8.34 32.56
N SER A 7 -34.28 8.95 33.67
CA SER A 7 -33.99 10.34 34.02
C SER A 7 -32.50 10.58 34.31
N ASN A 8 -31.85 9.69 35.07
CA ASN A 8 -30.42 9.81 35.37
C ASN A 8 -29.56 9.62 34.12
N ALA A 9 -29.94 8.70 33.23
CA ALA A 9 -29.27 8.50 31.95
C ALA A 9 -29.35 9.75 31.06
N ASP A 10 -30.49 10.45 31.04
CA ASP A 10 -30.67 11.69 30.28
C ASP A 10 -29.87 12.88 30.86
N LEU A 11 -29.70 12.95 32.18
CA LEU A 11 -28.82 13.93 32.82
C LEU A 11 -27.37 13.74 32.40
N VAL A 12 -26.84 12.52 32.53
CA VAL A 12 -25.48 12.18 32.09
C VAL A 12 -25.30 12.46 30.60
N ARG A 13 -26.31 12.13 29.77
CA ARG A 13 -26.31 12.43 28.33
C ARG A 13 -26.13 13.93 28.05
N LYS A 14 -26.88 14.79 28.76
CA LYS A 14 -26.80 16.26 28.61
C LYS A 14 -25.44 16.79 29.00
N ASP A 15 -24.87 16.31 30.10
CA ASP A 15 -23.55 16.75 30.56
C ASP A 15 -22.44 16.33 29.58
N LEU A 16 -22.51 15.12 29.05
CA LEU A 16 -21.58 14.62 28.04
C LEU A 16 -21.63 15.46 26.76
N VAL A 17 -22.84 15.82 26.30
CA VAL A 17 -23.01 16.70 25.14
C VAL A 17 -22.42 18.08 25.40
N LYS A 18 -22.61 18.67 26.59
CA LYS A 18 -22.02 19.97 26.95
C LYS A 18 -20.49 19.94 26.92
N VAL A 19 -19.88 18.89 27.47
CA VAL A 19 -18.41 18.73 27.46
C VAL A 19 -17.88 18.70 26.02
N PHE A 20 -18.49 17.91 25.13
CA PHE A 20 -18.03 17.86 23.74
C PHE A 20 -18.29 19.17 22.99
N GLN A 21 -19.41 19.85 23.25
CA GLN A 21 -19.68 21.17 22.70
C GLN A 21 -18.64 22.20 23.15
N SER A 22 -18.17 22.15 24.40
CA SER A 22 -17.10 23.03 24.88
C SER A 22 -15.78 22.85 24.13
N CYS A 23 -15.55 21.66 23.54
CA CYS A 23 -14.41 21.36 22.68
C CYS A 23 -14.71 21.59 21.18
N GLY A 24 -15.85 22.20 20.82
CA GLY A 24 -16.25 22.41 19.43
C GLY A 24 -16.72 21.15 18.68
N LEU A 25 -17.03 20.06 19.40
CA LEU A 25 -17.47 18.79 18.84
C LEU A 25 -18.97 18.57 19.05
N LYS A 26 -19.63 17.98 18.05
CA LYS A 26 -21.04 17.58 18.13
C LYS A 26 -21.14 16.06 18.18
N ILE A 27 -21.76 15.54 19.23
CA ILE A 27 -21.99 14.10 19.41
C ILE A 27 -23.49 13.79 19.53
N THR A 28 -23.86 12.57 19.15
CA THR A 28 -25.19 12.01 19.38
C THR A 28 -25.04 10.87 20.37
N VAL A 29 -25.78 10.93 21.48
CA VAL A 29 -25.77 9.89 22.51
C VAL A 29 -27.18 9.32 22.61
N GLN A 30 -27.30 8.03 22.35
CA GLN A 30 -28.54 7.29 22.51
C GLN A 30 -28.50 6.54 23.85
N THR A 31 -29.52 6.74 24.67
CA THR A 31 -29.65 6.12 26.01
C THR A 31 -30.78 5.08 26.00
N ASN A 32 -30.73 4.12 26.93
CA ASN A 32 -31.79 3.11 27.13
C ASN A 32 -32.03 2.21 25.89
N LEU A 33 -30.99 1.96 25.10
CA LEU A 33 -31.05 0.98 24.01
C LEU A 33 -31.18 -0.43 24.59
N ARG A 34 -32.05 -1.26 24.01
CA ARG A 34 -32.14 -2.71 24.30
C ARG A 34 -31.28 -3.55 23.38
N SER A 35 -31.06 -3.07 22.17
CA SER A 35 -30.16 -3.67 21.20
C SER A 35 -29.33 -2.60 20.51
N VAL A 36 -28.11 -2.97 20.13
CA VAL A 36 -27.19 -2.08 19.44
C VAL A 36 -26.46 -2.84 18.34
N ASN A 37 -26.33 -2.20 17.19
CA ASN A 37 -25.48 -2.70 16.11
C ASN A 37 -24.09 -2.10 16.25
N PHE A 38 -23.06 -2.94 16.28
CA PHE A 38 -21.68 -2.53 16.33
C PHE A 38 -20.83 -3.40 15.41
N LEU A 39 -20.23 -2.77 14.39
CA LEU A 39 -19.47 -3.46 13.34
C LEU A 39 -20.31 -4.58 12.69
N ASP A 40 -19.89 -5.82 12.88
CA ASP A 40 -20.47 -7.03 12.29
C ASP A 40 -21.45 -7.74 13.23
N VAL A 41 -21.85 -7.12 14.35
CA VAL A 41 -22.65 -7.77 15.40
C VAL A 41 -23.83 -6.90 15.84
N THR A 42 -24.99 -7.53 16.01
CA THR A 42 -26.12 -6.98 16.77
C THR A 42 -26.06 -7.59 18.17
N LEU A 43 -25.85 -6.74 19.18
CA LEU A 43 -25.81 -7.13 20.58
C LEU A 43 -27.14 -6.78 21.26
N ASN A 44 -27.76 -7.77 21.91
CA ASN A 44 -28.86 -7.55 22.84
C ASN A 44 -28.28 -7.22 24.23
N LEU A 45 -28.59 -6.04 24.74
CA LEU A 45 -28.04 -5.51 25.99
C LEU A 45 -28.73 -6.09 27.24
N ASP A 46 -29.94 -6.65 27.08
CA ASP A 46 -30.71 -7.26 28.16
C ASP A 46 -30.22 -8.70 28.42
N THR A 47 -30.08 -9.49 27.36
CA THR A 47 -29.70 -10.93 27.43
C THR A 47 -28.21 -11.18 27.25
N ALA A 48 -27.44 -10.17 26.84
CA ALA A 48 -26.06 -10.30 26.37
C ALA A 48 -25.88 -11.28 25.18
N SER A 49 -26.98 -11.65 24.50
CA SER A 49 -26.92 -12.47 23.28
C SER A 49 -26.52 -11.61 22.08
N TYR A 50 -25.89 -12.23 21.10
CA TYR A 50 -25.37 -11.52 19.95
C TYR A 50 -25.46 -12.36 18.67
N GLN A 51 -25.62 -11.68 17.55
CA GLN A 51 -25.73 -12.32 16.25
C GLN A 51 -25.08 -11.48 15.16
N PRO A 52 -24.69 -12.07 14.01
CA PRO A 52 -24.14 -11.33 12.90
C PRO A 52 -25.07 -10.21 12.43
N TYR A 53 -24.53 -9.00 12.28
CA TYR A 53 -25.22 -7.85 11.72
C TYR A 53 -24.70 -7.57 10.31
N ARG A 54 -25.62 -7.21 9.42
CA ARG A 54 -25.30 -6.71 8.08
C ARG A 54 -26.12 -5.46 7.81
N LYS A 55 -25.54 -4.51 7.08
CA LYS A 55 -26.25 -3.29 6.71
C LYS A 55 -27.41 -3.63 5.77
N PRO A 56 -28.54 -2.91 5.85
CA PRO A 56 -29.61 -3.06 4.87
C PRO A 56 -29.05 -2.90 3.44
N ASN A 57 -29.46 -3.79 2.52
CA ASN A 57 -29.04 -3.85 1.12
C ASN A 57 -27.58 -4.26 0.85
N ASP A 58 -26.81 -4.63 1.88
CA ASP A 58 -25.49 -5.21 1.65
C ASP A 58 -25.66 -6.72 1.38
N GLU A 59 -25.20 -7.22 0.24
CA GLU A 59 -25.19 -8.64 -0.10
C GLU A 59 -23.79 -9.22 -0.02
N PRO A 60 -23.60 -10.43 0.53
CA PRO A 60 -22.27 -10.97 0.73
C PRO A 60 -21.70 -11.39 -0.62
N ILE A 61 -20.53 -10.89 -0.98
CA ILE A 61 -19.85 -11.27 -2.22
C ILE A 61 -18.65 -12.13 -1.88
N TYR A 62 -18.64 -13.35 -2.42
CA TYR A 62 -17.54 -14.29 -2.24
C TYR A 62 -16.76 -14.54 -3.53
N ILE A 63 -15.53 -15.01 -3.35
CA ILE A 63 -14.65 -15.37 -4.47
C ILE A 63 -15.23 -16.62 -5.15
N ASN A 64 -15.59 -16.50 -6.42
CA ASN A 64 -16.09 -17.61 -7.22
C ASN A 64 -15.13 -18.80 -7.24
N ARG A 65 -15.66 -20.03 -7.14
CA ARG A 65 -14.88 -21.27 -7.13
C ARG A 65 -14.02 -21.46 -8.39
N LEU A 66 -14.43 -20.88 -9.52
CA LEU A 66 -13.72 -20.92 -10.79
C LEU A 66 -12.70 -19.80 -10.96
N SER A 67 -12.60 -18.87 -10.01
CA SER A 67 -11.63 -17.77 -10.06
C SER A 67 -10.17 -18.23 -10.04
N ASN A 68 -9.26 -17.38 -10.51
CA ASN A 68 -7.82 -17.66 -10.57
C ASN A 68 -7.13 -17.46 -9.20
N HIS A 69 -7.51 -18.27 -8.21
CA HIS A 69 -6.93 -18.23 -6.86
C HIS A 69 -6.32 -19.59 -6.46
N PRO A 70 -5.35 -19.60 -5.53
CA PRO A 70 -4.80 -20.83 -4.98
C PRO A 70 -5.91 -21.80 -4.51
N PRO A 71 -5.83 -23.11 -4.83
CA PRO A 71 -6.87 -24.07 -4.47
C PRO A 71 -7.13 -24.15 -2.96
N THR A 72 -6.10 -23.97 -2.14
CA THR A 72 -6.22 -23.93 -0.68
C THR A 72 -7.13 -22.80 -0.21
N ILE A 73 -7.05 -21.63 -0.85
CA ILE A 73 -7.90 -20.49 -0.50
C ILE A 73 -9.34 -20.83 -0.87
N ILE A 74 -9.60 -21.18 -2.13
CA ILE A 74 -10.95 -21.53 -2.64
C ILE A 74 -11.62 -22.59 -1.76
N LYS A 75 -10.91 -23.68 -1.44
CA LYS A 75 -11.46 -24.76 -0.62
C LYS A 75 -11.81 -24.33 0.81
N ASN A 76 -11.06 -23.39 1.37
CA ASN A 76 -11.23 -22.97 2.76
C ASN A 76 -12.29 -21.88 2.93
N ILE A 77 -12.81 -21.28 1.86
CA ILE A 77 -13.78 -20.18 1.95
C ILE A 77 -15.04 -20.56 2.75
N PRO A 78 -15.76 -21.65 2.43
CA PRO A 78 -16.97 -22.01 3.18
C PRO A 78 -16.67 -22.25 4.66
N GLN A 79 -15.60 -22.98 4.97
CA GLN A 79 -15.20 -23.28 6.35
C GLN A 79 -14.81 -22.00 7.12
N ALA A 80 -14.08 -21.09 6.49
CA ALA A 80 -13.67 -19.84 7.11
C ALA A 80 -14.87 -18.91 7.41
N ILE A 81 -15.85 -18.89 6.50
CA ILE A 81 -17.10 -18.14 6.72
C ILE A 81 -17.89 -18.79 7.84
N GLY A 82 -18.13 -20.10 7.80
CA GLY A 82 -18.88 -20.80 8.86
C GLY A 82 -18.27 -20.59 10.24
N ARG A 83 -16.93 -20.66 10.34
CA ARG A 83 -16.22 -20.33 11.57
C ARG A 83 -16.44 -18.88 12.01
N ARG A 84 -16.31 -17.91 11.11
CA ARG A 84 -16.56 -16.49 11.42
C ARG A 84 -17.99 -16.26 11.90
N ILE A 85 -18.98 -16.83 11.22
CA ILE A 85 -20.40 -16.66 11.61
C ILE A 85 -20.68 -17.34 12.95
N SER A 86 -20.06 -18.48 13.21
CA SER A 86 -20.13 -19.12 14.53
C SER A 86 -19.51 -18.23 15.62
N GLU A 87 -18.34 -17.64 15.38
CA GLU A 87 -17.69 -16.69 16.31
C GLU A 87 -18.51 -15.41 16.55
N LEU A 88 -19.31 -14.99 15.56
CA LEU A 88 -20.21 -13.83 15.66
C LEU A 88 -21.62 -14.17 16.17
N SER A 89 -21.88 -15.42 16.55
CA SER A 89 -23.18 -15.89 17.04
C SER A 89 -23.06 -16.35 18.49
N SER A 90 -23.99 -15.93 19.35
CA SER A 90 -24.01 -16.36 20.76
C SER A 90 -24.54 -17.78 20.96
N SER A 91 -25.26 -18.32 19.97
CA SER A 91 -25.86 -19.65 20.02
C SER A 91 -25.97 -20.25 18.62
N GLU A 92 -26.19 -21.56 18.56
CA GLU A 92 -26.45 -22.27 17.30
C GLU A 92 -27.74 -21.75 16.62
N GLU A 93 -28.73 -21.32 17.39
CA GLU A 93 -29.96 -20.72 16.85
C GLU A 93 -29.68 -19.39 16.14
N ALA A 94 -28.88 -18.51 16.76
CA ALA A 94 -28.46 -17.26 16.15
C ALA A 94 -27.66 -17.50 14.85
N PHE A 95 -26.84 -18.55 14.83
CA PHE A 95 -26.16 -18.99 13.62
C PHE A 95 -27.15 -19.45 12.55
N LYS A 96 -28.08 -20.37 12.89
CA LYS A 96 -29.07 -20.92 11.95
C LYS A 96 -29.97 -19.85 11.35
N ASN A 97 -30.31 -18.81 12.12
CA ASN A 97 -31.11 -17.69 11.64
C ASN A 97 -30.37 -16.85 10.58
N THR A 98 -29.04 -16.75 10.67
CA THR A 98 -28.24 -15.91 9.76
C THR A 98 -27.63 -16.70 8.60
N ALA A 99 -27.38 -18.00 8.78
CA ALA A 99 -26.73 -18.86 7.81
C ALA A 99 -27.34 -18.87 6.40
N PRO A 100 -28.67 -18.82 6.19
CA PRO A 100 -29.27 -18.85 4.86
C PRO A 100 -28.71 -17.79 3.91
N ALA A 101 -28.59 -16.55 4.37
CA ALA A 101 -28.07 -15.45 3.55
C ALA A 101 -26.61 -15.69 3.09
N TYR A 102 -25.81 -16.34 3.93
CA TYR A 102 -24.42 -16.70 3.60
C TYR A 102 -24.35 -17.89 2.64
N ASN A 103 -25.20 -18.90 2.86
CA ASN A 103 -25.29 -20.09 2.01
C ASN A 103 -25.79 -19.74 0.60
N GLU A 104 -26.78 -18.86 0.47
CA GLU A 104 -27.26 -18.37 -0.83
C GLU A 104 -26.14 -17.66 -1.60
N ALA A 105 -25.40 -16.77 -0.94
CA ALA A 105 -24.25 -16.10 -1.53
C ALA A 105 -23.10 -17.04 -1.90
N LEU A 106 -22.87 -18.11 -1.13
CA LEU A 106 -21.88 -19.13 -1.45
C LEU A 106 -22.32 -19.99 -2.65
N LYS A 107 -23.60 -20.34 -2.71
CA LYS A 107 -24.21 -21.11 -3.79
C LYS A 107 -24.17 -20.34 -5.11
N SER A 108 -24.48 -19.05 -5.09
CA SER A 108 -24.46 -18.19 -6.30
C SER A 108 -23.07 -18.12 -6.95
N VAL A 109 -22.00 -18.31 -6.18
CA VAL A 109 -20.61 -18.29 -6.69
C VAL A 109 -20.00 -19.69 -6.88
N GLY A 110 -20.81 -20.76 -6.74
CA GLY A 110 -20.44 -22.14 -7.06
C GLY A 110 -19.90 -23.00 -5.91
N TYR A 111 -20.13 -22.62 -4.65
CA TYR A 111 -19.89 -23.52 -3.51
C TYR A 111 -21.17 -24.27 -3.17
N ASN A 112 -21.09 -25.60 -3.15
CA ASN A 112 -22.24 -26.48 -2.87
C ASN A 112 -22.32 -26.89 -1.40
N GLN A 113 -21.35 -26.48 -0.59
CA GLN A 113 -21.27 -26.80 0.83
C GLN A 113 -21.98 -25.71 1.62
N GLU A 114 -22.83 -26.11 2.55
CA GLU A 114 -23.43 -25.20 3.53
C GLU A 114 -22.45 -24.96 4.68
N ILE A 115 -22.58 -23.80 5.31
CA ILE A 115 -21.80 -23.49 6.50
C ILE A 115 -22.33 -24.25 7.72
N GLU A 116 -21.41 -24.78 8.52
CA GLU A 116 -21.72 -25.52 9.74
C GLU A 116 -21.35 -24.71 10.98
N TYR A 117 -22.18 -24.81 12.02
CA TYR A 117 -21.90 -24.19 13.31
C TYR A 117 -20.73 -24.90 13.99
N GLN A 118 -19.75 -24.12 14.46
CA GLN A 118 -18.60 -24.62 15.19
C GLN A 118 -18.58 -24.02 16.60
N ASP A 119 -18.71 -24.87 17.61
CA ASP A 119 -18.57 -24.44 18.99
C ASP A 119 -17.10 -24.13 19.30
N THR A 120 -16.78 -22.83 19.37
CA THR A 120 -15.43 -22.33 19.66
C THR A 120 -15.08 -22.39 21.15
N SER A 121 -16.04 -22.69 22.03
CA SER A 121 -15.78 -22.82 23.47
C SER A 121 -14.95 -24.07 23.80
N ALA A 122 -15.11 -25.15 23.03
CA ALA A 122 -14.46 -26.44 23.26
C ALA A 122 -12.97 -26.49 22.84
N THR A 123 -12.50 -25.60 21.96
CA THR A 123 -11.16 -25.73 21.33
C THR A 123 -10.02 -25.00 22.05
N ARG A 124 -10.24 -24.49 23.27
CA ARG A 124 -9.25 -23.66 23.99
C ARG A 124 -8.12 -24.44 24.68
N GLU A 125 -8.08 -25.76 24.57
CA GLU A 125 -6.94 -26.55 25.06
C GLU A 125 -5.74 -26.37 24.11
N GLY A 126 -4.92 -25.37 24.43
CA GLY A 126 -3.74 -25.00 23.67
C GLY A 126 -2.70 -26.13 23.64
N LYS A 127 -2.74 -26.97 22.60
CA LYS A 127 -1.58 -27.78 22.24
C LYS A 127 -0.40 -26.84 22.03
N LYS A 128 0.63 -26.95 22.89
CA LYS A 128 1.88 -26.18 22.80
C LYS A 128 2.56 -26.52 21.47
N ASN A 129 2.26 -25.76 20.42
CA ASN A 129 2.95 -25.90 19.16
C ASN A 129 4.35 -25.30 19.30
N ARG A 130 5.37 -26.15 19.15
CA ARG A 130 6.75 -25.69 19.07
C ARG A 130 6.89 -24.71 17.91
N SER A 131 7.22 -23.46 18.20
CA SER A 131 7.52 -22.47 17.18
C SER A 131 8.77 -22.91 16.41
N ARG A 132 8.65 -22.99 15.09
CA ARG A 132 9.77 -23.27 14.18
C ARG A 132 9.98 -22.02 13.34
N LYS A 133 11.25 -21.66 13.09
CA LYS A 133 11.58 -20.61 12.14
C LYS A 133 11.34 -21.16 10.73
N ILE A 134 10.24 -20.74 10.11
CA ILE A 134 9.84 -21.14 8.75
C ILE A 134 10.17 -20.00 7.78
N ILE A 135 10.86 -20.35 6.70
CA ILE A 135 11.06 -19.49 5.53
C ILE A 135 9.94 -19.81 4.54
N TRP A 136 9.21 -18.78 4.13
CA TRP A 136 8.13 -18.92 3.16
C TRP A 136 8.59 -18.48 1.78
N TYR A 137 8.46 -19.40 0.82
CA TYR A 137 8.48 -19.05 -0.59
C TYR A 137 7.03 -18.81 -1.03
N ASN A 138 6.73 -17.58 -1.46
CA ASN A 138 5.37 -17.14 -1.78
C ASN A 138 5.24 -16.64 -3.24
N PRO A 139 5.42 -17.52 -4.24
CA PRO A 139 5.25 -17.16 -5.64
C PRO A 139 3.81 -16.74 -5.98
N PRO A 140 3.62 -15.93 -7.04
CA PRO A 140 2.29 -15.63 -7.57
C PRO A 140 1.61 -16.89 -8.09
N PHE A 141 0.33 -17.06 -7.76
CA PHE A 141 -0.50 -18.13 -8.30
C PHE A 141 -1.08 -17.76 -9.67
N SER A 142 -1.13 -18.74 -10.57
CA SER A 142 -1.92 -18.65 -11.79
C SER A 142 -2.36 -20.03 -12.27
N LYS A 143 -3.64 -20.18 -12.58
CA LYS A 143 -4.25 -21.38 -13.20
C LYS A 143 -3.64 -21.71 -14.57
N ASN A 144 -3.05 -20.71 -15.25
CA ASN A 144 -2.42 -20.91 -16.55
C ASN A 144 -1.07 -21.63 -16.43
N VAL A 145 -0.47 -21.67 -15.23
CA VAL A 145 0.79 -22.37 -15.00
C VAL A 145 0.50 -23.85 -14.78
N LYS A 146 0.83 -24.67 -15.79
CA LYS A 146 0.70 -26.14 -15.70
C LYS A 146 1.77 -26.78 -14.81
N THR A 147 2.95 -26.14 -14.72
CA THR A 147 4.07 -26.67 -13.94
C THR A 147 3.80 -26.57 -12.45
N ASN A 148 4.01 -27.65 -11.70
CA ASN A 148 3.93 -27.61 -10.24
C ASN A 148 5.18 -26.92 -9.66
N ILE A 149 5.17 -25.58 -9.65
CA ILE A 149 6.27 -24.73 -9.18
C ILE A 149 6.67 -25.11 -7.75
N GLY A 150 5.70 -25.24 -6.85
CA GLY A 150 5.98 -25.58 -5.45
C GLY A 150 6.70 -26.91 -5.28
N ALA A 151 6.24 -27.97 -5.98
CA ALA A 151 6.91 -29.27 -5.92
C ALA A 151 8.32 -29.21 -6.52
N ASN A 152 8.49 -28.55 -7.67
CA ASN A 152 9.80 -28.41 -8.31
C ASN A 152 10.77 -27.61 -7.44
N PHE A 153 10.31 -26.51 -6.83
CA PHE A 153 11.10 -25.72 -5.90
C PHE A 153 11.57 -26.56 -4.70
N LEU A 154 10.66 -27.31 -4.06
CA LEU A 154 11.03 -28.17 -2.93
C LEU A 154 11.97 -29.32 -3.32
N LYS A 155 11.88 -29.83 -4.56
CA LYS A 155 12.84 -30.81 -5.10
C LYS A 155 14.23 -30.18 -5.25
N LEU A 156 14.32 -28.95 -5.76
CA LEU A 156 15.60 -28.22 -5.86
C LEU A 156 16.22 -27.98 -4.48
N ILE A 157 15.41 -27.63 -3.47
CA ILE A 157 15.90 -27.50 -2.10
C ILE A 157 16.53 -28.81 -1.61
N SER A 158 15.86 -29.95 -1.79
CA SER A 158 16.43 -31.24 -1.39
C SER A 158 17.66 -31.65 -2.20
N LYS A 159 17.72 -31.30 -3.49
CA LYS A 159 18.83 -31.63 -4.38
C LYS A 159 20.10 -30.83 -4.04
N HIS A 160 19.97 -29.52 -3.83
CA HIS A 160 21.12 -28.63 -3.65
C HIS A 160 21.52 -28.45 -2.17
N PHE A 161 20.62 -28.74 -1.23
CA PHE A 161 20.88 -28.70 0.20
C PHE A 161 20.64 -30.07 0.86
N PRO A 162 21.41 -31.12 0.51
CA PRO A 162 21.35 -32.42 1.19
C PRO A 162 21.91 -32.33 2.63
N LYS A 163 21.72 -33.37 3.45
CA LYS A 163 22.09 -33.35 4.89
C LYS A 163 23.55 -32.95 5.18
N GLY A 164 24.49 -33.26 4.29
CA GLY A 164 25.90 -32.90 4.43
C GLY A 164 26.23 -31.44 4.06
N ASN A 165 25.29 -30.69 3.48
CA ASN A 165 25.51 -29.29 3.12
C ASN A 165 25.48 -28.41 4.39
N LYS A 166 26.44 -27.48 4.51
CA LYS A 166 26.53 -26.50 5.62
C LYS A 166 25.23 -25.74 5.85
N LEU A 167 24.47 -25.46 4.79
CA LEU A 167 23.22 -24.70 4.83
C LEU A 167 21.96 -25.58 5.00
N HIS A 168 22.08 -26.91 5.09
CA HIS A 168 20.93 -27.81 5.23
C HIS A 168 20.07 -27.50 6.45
N LYS A 169 20.68 -27.08 7.56
CA LYS A 169 19.97 -26.69 8.78
C LYS A 169 18.98 -25.53 8.56
N ILE A 170 19.27 -24.68 7.56
CA ILE A 170 18.45 -23.52 7.20
C ILE A 170 17.51 -23.86 6.04
N PHE A 171 18.01 -24.49 4.98
CA PHE A 171 17.25 -24.83 3.79
C PHE A 171 16.98 -26.32 3.70
N ASN A 172 15.83 -26.74 4.22
CA ASN A 172 15.32 -28.10 4.08
C ASN A 172 13.79 -28.09 4.04
N LYS A 173 13.17 -29.24 3.75
CA LYS A 173 11.71 -29.38 3.64
C LYS A 173 10.95 -29.11 4.94
N SER A 174 11.62 -29.11 6.10
CA SER A 174 10.99 -28.80 7.39
C SER A 174 11.03 -27.32 7.74
N THR A 175 11.99 -26.57 7.19
CA THR A 175 12.20 -25.14 7.45
C THR A 175 11.70 -24.25 6.31
N VAL A 176 11.67 -24.73 5.07
CA VAL A 176 11.18 -23.98 3.90
C VAL A 176 9.81 -24.52 3.49
N LYS A 177 8.82 -23.63 3.46
CA LYS A 177 7.45 -23.94 3.01
C LYS A 177 7.06 -23.10 1.81
N VAL A 178 6.14 -23.63 1.01
CA VAL A 178 5.59 -22.93 -0.15
C VAL A 178 4.15 -22.54 0.15
N SER A 179 3.86 -21.26 -0.06
CA SER A 179 2.50 -20.72 -0.17
C SER A 179 2.37 -20.05 -1.53
N TYR A 180 1.19 -19.57 -1.88
CA TYR A 180 1.02 -18.77 -3.08
C TYR A 180 0.38 -17.43 -2.76
N SER A 181 0.83 -16.38 -3.43
CA SER A 181 0.21 -15.06 -3.38
C SER A 181 -0.87 -14.94 -4.44
N CYS A 182 -1.94 -14.23 -4.11
CA CYS A 182 -2.97 -13.88 -5.07
C CYS A 182 -2.46 -12.76 -5.97
N MET A 183 -2.77 -12.85 -7.27
CA MET A 183 -2.53 -11.73 -8.19
C MET A 183 -3.63 -10.67 -8.02
N ARG A 184 -3.34 -9.44 -8.42
CA ARG A 184 -4.35 -8.36 -8.44
C ARG A 184 -5.51 -8.76 -9.36
N ASN A 185 -6.73 -8.45 -8.94
CA ASN A 185 -7.89 -8.65 -9.80
C ASN A 185 -7.89 -7.64 -10.97
N MET A 186 -8.66 -7.95 -12.03
CA MET A 186 -8.67 -7.12 -13.23
C MET A 186 -9.11 -5.68 -12.95
N GLN A 187 -10.09 -5.50 -12.07
CA GLN A 187 -10.57 -4.18 -11.66
C GLN A 187 -9.45 -3.32 -11.05
N GLN A 188 -8.61 -3.90 -10.18
CA GLN A 188 -7.47 -3.20 -9.58
C GLN A 188 -6.41 -2.85 -10.62
N ILE A 189 -6.16 -3.74 -11.58
CA ILE A 189 -5.22 -3.49 -12.69
C ILE A 189 -5.72 -2.29 -13.51
N ILE A 190 -6.98 -2.32 -13.94
CA ILE A 190 -7.61 -1.24 -14.72
C ILE A 190 -7.60 0.07 -13.91
N LYS A 191 -8.02 0.04 -12.65
CA LYS A 191 -8.05 1.22 -11.78
C LYS A 191 -6.67 1.85 -11.61
N SER A 192 -5.65 1.03 -11.37
CA SER A 192 -4.26 1.50 -11.27
C SER A 192 -3.81 2.17 -12.56
N HIS A 193 -4.05 1.50 -13.70
CA HIS A 193 -3.69 2.03 -15.01
C HIS A 193 -4.40 3.36 -15.32
N ASN A 194 -5.72 3.42 -15.12
CA ASN A 194 -6.50 4.63 -15.37
C ASN A 194 -6.06 5.78 -14.46
N SER A 195 -5.78 5.49 -13.19
CA SER A 195 -5.24 6.49 -12.26
C SER A 195 -3.92 7.07 -12.77
N ASP A 196 -3.03 6.23 -13.30
CA ASP A 196 -1.74 6.66 -13.83
C ASP A 196 -1.90 7.48 -15.13
N VAL A 197 -2.82 7.08 -16.01
CA VAL A 197 -3.14 7.83 -17.24
C VAL A 197 -3.67 9.22 -16.90
N LEU A 198 -4.63 9.32 -15.97
CA LEU A 198 -5.18 10.61 -15.54
C LEU A 198 -4.13 11.51 -14.89
N LYS A 199 -3.25 10.95 -14.04
CA LYS A 199 -2.15 11.71 -13.45
C LYS A 199 -1.21 12.28 -14.50
N ARG A 200 -0.90 11.52 -15.56
CA ARG A 200 -0.07 11.98 -16.67
C ARG A 200 -0.76 13.08 -17.48
N ALA A 201 -2.07 12.96 -17.70
CA ALA A 201 -2.84 13.99 -18.41
C ALA A 201 -2.86 15.34 -17.67
N HIS A 202 -2.87 15.33 -16.34
CA HIS A 202 -2.82 16.54 -15.52
C HIS A 202 -1.40 17.08 -15.27
N GLN A 203 -0.35 16.38 -15.71
CA GLN A 203 1.01 16.92 -15.70
C GLN A 203 1.22 17.70 -16.99
N GLU A 204 0.93 19.00 -16.97
CA GLU A 204 1.52 19.95 -17.92
C GLU A 204 3.03 19.71 -17.95
N PRO A 205 3.68 19.58 -19.13
CA PRO A 205 5.11 19.37 -19.20
C PRO A 205 5.82 20.59 -18.62
N GLN A 206 6.14 20.55 -17.33
CA GLN A 206 7.01 21.52 -16.71
C GLN A 206 8.34 21.45 -17.44
N GLN A 207 8.60 22.46 -18.28
CA GLN A 207 9.89 22.62 -18.92
C GLN A 207 10.92 22.70 -17.80
N LYS A 208 11.82 21.70 -17.76
CA LYS A 208 12.91 21.71 -16.79
C LYS A 208 13.74 22.96 -17.05
N THR A 209 13.84 23.84 -16.07
CA THR A 209 14.68 25.05 -16.13
C THR A 209 16.14 24.74 -15.76
N CYS A 210 16.39 23.59 -15.12
CA CYS A 210 17.73 23.12 -14.77
C CYS A 210 17.85 21.60 -14.78
N ASN A 211 19.04 21.12 -15.16
CA ASN A 211 19.42 19.71 -15.13
C ASN A 211 20.80 19.51 -14.45
N CYS A 212 21.19 20.40 -13.54
CA CYS A 212 22.40 20.24 -12.72
C CYS A 212 22.21 19.13 -11.68
N ARG A 213 23.29 18.40 -11.35
CA ARG A 213 23.28 17.34 -10.33
C ARG A 213 22.98 17.90 -8.93
N GLN A 214 23.43 19.12 -8.66
CA GLN A 214 23.09 19.91 -7.48
C GLN A 214 22.42 21.21 -7.95
N PRO A 215 21.08 21.33 -7.87
CA PRO A 215 20.37 22.54 -8.29
C PRO A 215 20.76 23.78 -7.48
N SER A 216 21.10 23.63 -6.21
CA SER A 216 21.54 24.71 -5.32
C SER A 216 22.86 25.35 -5.74
N SER A 217 23.74 24.61 -6.42
CA SER A 217 25.01 25.12 -6.95
C SER A 217 24.90 25.64 -8.38
N CYS A 218 23.69 25.79 -8.91
CA CYS A 218 23.47 26.30 -10.26
C CYS A 218 23.84 27.79 -10.32
N PRO A 219 24.73 28.23 -11.23
CA PRO A 219 25.12 29.64 -11.31
C PRO A 219 23.94 30.57 -11.66
N LEU A 220 22.91 30.01 -12.30
CA LEU A 220 21.68 30.70 -12.67
C LEU A 220 20.49 30.32 -11.77
N ARG A 221 20.74 29.96 -10.49
CA ARG A 221 19.71 29.66 -9.48
C ARG A 221 18.62 28.67 -9.91
N GLY A 222 19.01 27.67 -10.70
CA GLY A 222 18.08 26.67 -11.22
C GLY A 222 17.51 26.97 -12.61
N ASN A 223 18.07 27.94 -13.34
CA ASN A 223 17.62 28.31 -14.70
C ASN A 223 18.73 28.13 -15.76
N CYS A 224 19.64 27.18 -15.59
CA CYS A 224 20.79 27.03 -16.50
C CYS A 224 20.42 26.54 -17.91
N LEU A 225 19.16 26.15 -18.13
CA LEU A 225 18.64 25.77 -19.45
C LEU A 225 18.05 26.97 -20.22
N ASP A 226 18.01 28.16 -19.61
CA ASP A 226 17.64 29.39 -20.30
C ASP A 226 18.64 29.69 -21.42
N SER A 227 18.12 30.15 -22.55
CA SER A 227 18.87 30.57 -23.73
C SER A 227 18.82 32.09 -23.83
N ASP A 228 19.68 32.68 -24.68
CA ASP A 228 19.82 34.12 -24.88
C ASP A 228 20.10 34.92 -23.59
N VAL A 229 20.90 34.34 -22.69
CA VAL A 229 21.26 34.95 -21.39
C VAL A 229 22.53 35.78 -21.52
N ILE A 230 22.47 37.04 -21.10
CA ILE A 230 23.66 37.87 -20.84
C ILE A 230 24.14 37.59 -19.41
N TYR A 231 25.41 37.23 -19.25
CA TYR A 231 26.00 36.93 -17.95
C TYR A 231 27.30 37.68 -17.73
N LYS A 232 27.60 37.95 -16.46
CA LYS A 232 28.90 38.45 -15.99
C LYS A 232 29.61 37.33 -15.24
N ALA A 233 30.81 36.99 -15.67
CA ALA A 233 31.70 36.07 -14.97
C ALA A 233 32.88 36.85 -14.39
N THR A 234 33.15 36.68 -13.09
CA THR A 234 34.31 37.27 -12.43
C THR A 234 35.30 36.16 -12.08
N VAL A 235 36.55 36.31 -12.50
CA VAL A 235 37.66 35.42 -12.15
C VAL A 235 38.59 36.17 -11.22
N THR A 236 38.97 35.53 -10.11
CA THR A 236 39.87 36.08 -9.10
C THR A 236 41.20 35.33 -9.16
N SER A 237 42.32 36.04 -9.31
CA SER A 237 43.68 35.50 -9.19
C SER A 237 44.56 36.48 -8.43
N ASP A 238 45.22 36.02 -7.38
CA ASP A 238 46.28 36.74 -6.63
C ASP A 238 45.98 38.24 -6.39
N ASN A 239 44.80 38.52 -5.82
CA ASN A 239 44.22 39.85 -5.52
C ASN A 239 43.68 40.70 -6.69
N THR A 240 43.62 40.17 -7.90
CA THR A 240 42.97 40.85 -9.03
C THR A 240 41.66 40.17 -9.43
N ASN A 241 40.62 40.98 -9.65
CA ASN A 241 39.32 40.52 -10.15
C ASN A 241 39.15 40.98 -11.59
N VAL A 242 39.08 40.04 -12.53
CA VAL A 242 38.77 40.34 -13.94
C VAL A 242 37.35 39.90 -14.23
N SER A 243 36.52 40.83 -14.71
CA SER A 243 35.16 40.55 -15.12
C SER A 243 35.04 40.44 -16.64
N TYR A 244 34.32 39.43 -17.10
CA TYR A 244 33.95 39.22 -18.49
C TYR A 244 32.42 39.21 -18.61
N ILE A 245 31.89 39.97 -19.57
CA ILE A 245 30.47 39.95 -19.91
C ILE A 245 30.32 39.18 -21.22
N GLY A 246 29.43 38.19 -21.25
CA GLY A 246 29.20 37.36 -22.43
C GLY A 246 27.73 37.08 -22.67
N LEU A 247 27.40 36.81 -23.94
CA LEU A 247 26.10 36.30 -24.35
C LEU A 247 26.17 34.77 -24.51
N ALA A 248 25.16 34.07 -24.02
CA ALA A 248 24.90 32.67 -24.31
C ALA A 248 23.64 32.57 -25.19
N SER A 249 23.81 32.44 -26.51
CA SER A 249 22.68 32.29 -27.43
C SER A 249 21.95 30.96 -27.26
N GLY A 250 22.71 29.87 -27.05
CA GLY A 250 22.14 28.60 -26.58
C GLY A 250 22.03 28.54 -25.06
N GLN A 251 21.58 27.39 -24.54
CA GLN A 251 21.47 27.14 -23.10
C GLN A 251 22.72 27.59 -22.33
N PHE A 252 22.52 28.44 -21.31
CA PHE A 252 23.60 28.99 -20.48
C PHE A 252 24.54 27.88 -19.94
N LYS A 253 24.00 26.72 -19.57
CA LYS A 253 24.79 25.58 -19.08
C LYS A 253 25.87 25.13 -20.06
N SER A 254 25.58 25.10 -21.35
CA SER A 254 26.55 24.73 -22.39
C SER A 254 27.70 25.74 -22.44
N ARG A 255 27.38 27.04 -22.34
CA ARG A 255 28.38 28.11 -22.28
C ARG A 255 29.22 28.02 -21.01
N TYR A 256 28.59 27.84 -19.85
CA TYR A 256 29.25 27.68 -18.56
C TYR A 256 30.21 26.47 -18.53
N ASN A 257 29.78 25.33 -19.07
CA ASN A 257 30.61 24.13 -19.17
C ASN A 257 31.83 24.36 -20.07
N ASN A 258 31.67 25.08 -21.18
CA ASN A 258 32.78 25.42 -22.07
C ASN A 258 33.79 26.36 -21.40
N HIS A 259 33.33 27.38 -20.67
CA HIS A 259 34.22 28.24 -19.87
C HIS A 259 34.98 27.44 -18.82
N THR A 260 34.28 26.64 -18.02
CA THR A 260 34.89 25.79 -16.99
C THR A 260 35.92 24.83 -17.60
N LYS A 261 35.60 24.23 -18.76
CA LYS A 261 36.50 23.33 -19.49
C LYS A 261 37.75 24.04 -20.00
N SER A 262 37.62 25.26 -20.53
CA SER A 262 38.75 26.06 -21.02
C SER A 262 39.69 26.50 -19.90
N LEU A 263 39.16 26.78 -18.70
CA LEU A 263 39.94 27.15 -17.52
C LEU A 263 40.66 25.95 -16.90
N ARG A 264 40.02 24.77 -16.87
CA ARG A 264 40.58 23.55 -16.27
C ARG A 264 41.61 22.84 -17.13
N HIS A 265 41.53 22.97 -18.45
CA HIS A 265 42.36 22.19 -19.38
C HIS A 265 43.06 23.08 -20.41
N SER A 266 44.39 23.14 -20.33
CA SER A 266 45.23 23.99 -21.19
C SER A 266 44.94 23.84 -22.69
N ARG A 267 44.70 22.60 -23.16
CA ARG A 267 44.38 22.29 -24.57
C ARG A 267 43.10 22.94 -25.12
N TYR A 268 42.23 23.51 -24.27
CA TYR A 268 40.98 24.15 -24.67
C TYR A 268 40.95 25.66 -24.39
N ARG A 269 42.09 26.29 -24.06
CA ARG A 269 42.17 27.72 -23.69
C ARG A 269 41.65 28.67 -24.78
N GLN A 270 41.82 28.33 -26.06
CA GLN A 270 41.35 29.17 -27.18
C GLN A 270 39.88 28.93 -27.56
N LYS A 271 39.18 28.00 -26.90
CA LYS A 271 37.84 27.56 -27.33
C LYS A 271 36.71 28.51 -26.94
N THR A 272 36.99 29.53 -26.14
CA THR A 272 36.01 30.49 -25.58
C THR A 272 36.19 31.93 -26.08
N THR A 273 37.18 32.18 -26.94
CA THR A 273 37.57 33.51 -27.43
C THR A 273 36.83 33.88 -28.72
N ARG A 274 35.56 34.30 -28.62
CA ARG A 274 34.89 35.11 -29.66
C ARG A 274 33.88 36.04 -29.00
N GLY A 275 34.19 37.34 -28.99
CA GLY A 275 33.30 38.42 -28.55
C GLY A 275 34.00 39.53 -27.78
N SER A 276 34.85 40.32 -28.43
CA SER A 276 35.16 41.68 -27.99
C SER A 276 34.88 42.61 -29.17
N PRO A 277 34.02 43.64 -29.03
CA PRO A 277 33.86 44.64 -30.07
C PRO A 277 35.14 45.48 -30.15
N ASN A 278 35.65 45.67 -31.36
CA ASN A 278 36.69 46.67 -31.64
C ASN A 278 36.19 48.04 -31.16
N ILE A 279 36.79 48.56 -30.09
CA ILE A 279 36.73 49.99 -29.79
C ILE A 279 37.97 50.60 -30.42
N SER A 280 37.82 51.03 -31.67
CA SER A 280 38.75 51.95 -32.33
C SER A 280 38.48 53.36 -31.80
N GLY A 281 39.47 53.98 -31.18
CA GLY A 281 39.46 55.40 -30.84
C GLY A 281 40.84 55.99 -31.06
N GLY A 282 40.89 57.11 -31.80
CA GLY A 282 42.03 58.04 -31.87
C GLY A 282 43.16 57.61 -32.78
#